data_AF-A0A658NMD9-F1
#
_entry.id   AF-A0A658NMD9-F1
#
_cell.length_a   1.000
_cell.length_b   1.000
_cell.length_c   1.000
_cell.angle_alpha   90.00
_cell.angle_beta   90.00
_cell.angle_gamma   90.00
#
_symmetry.space_group_name_H-M   'P 1'
#
loop_
_entity.id
_entity.type
_entity.pdbx_description
1 polymer ?
#
loop_
_entity_poly.entity_id
_entity_poly.type
_entity_poly.pdbx_seq_one_letter_code
_entity_poly.pdbx_strand_id
1 'polypeptide(L)' 'IGKIKVPATLLEACQTGVEAEIENIALYDRLLPQIDDAAARDVLIRLQSASRENHLPAFKRCVERGGTPGRGPGGGN' A
#
# COMPACT_ATOMS: atom_id res chain seq x y z
N ILE A 1 -9.71 -19.82 0.08
CA ILE A 1 -9.27 -18.77 1.02
C ILE A 1 -7.75 -18.83 1.10
N GLY A 2 -7.05 -17.77 0.71
CA GLY A 2 -5.60 -17.75 0.54
C GLY A 2 -4.86 -17.88 1.88
N LYS A 3 -3.84 -18.74 1.93
CA LYS A 3 -2.92 -18.84 3.07
C LYS A 3 -1.92 -17.70 2.97
N ILE A 4 -2.10 -16.65 3.77
CA ILE A 4 -1.10 -15.60 3.91
C ILE A 4 -0.20 -16.01 5.08
N LYS A 5 1.11 -16.13 4.83
CA LYS A 5 2.09 -16.32 5.90
C LYS A 5 2.18 -15.01 6.67
N VAL A 6 1.85 -15.04 7.96
CA VAL A 6 2.02 -13.87 8.82
C VAL A 6 3.51 -13.55 8.89
N PRO A 7 3.95 -12.33 8.54
CA PRO A 7 5.34 -11.91 8.68
C PRO A 7 5.79 -12.06 10.14
N ALA A 8 7.03 -12.54 10.35
CA ALA A 8 7.58 -12.74 11.68
C ALA A 8 8.05 -11.42 12.31
N THR A 9 8.33 -10.40 11.48
CA THR A 9 8.79 -9.09 11.93
C THR A 9 8.04 -7.95 11.25
N LEU A 10 8.08 -6.79 11.89
CA LEU A 10 7.50 -5.56 11.34
C LEU A 10 8.26 -5.10 10.08
N LEU A 11 9.57 -5.37 9.99
CA LEU A 11 10.37 -5.13 8.79
C LEU A 11 9.90 -6.01 7.63
N GLU A 12 9.73 -7.32 7.85
CA GLU A 12 9.19 -8.24 6.84
C GLU A 12 7.81 -7.79 6.38
N ALA A 13 6.93 -7.40 7.32
CA ALA A 13 5.61 -6.87 6.97
C ALA A 13 5.70 -5.61 6.09
N CYS A 14 6.65 -4.72 6.38
CA CYS A 14 6.85 -3.51 5.58
C CYS A 14 7.43 -3.81 4.19
N GLN A 15 8.32 -4.80 4.06
CA GLN A 15 8.82 -5.26 2.77
C GLN A 15 7.70 -5.89 1.93
N THR A 16 6.93 -6.79 2.52
CA THR A 16 5.73 -7.36 1.87
C THR A 16 4.74 -6.27 1.48
N GLY A 17 4.57 -5.23 2.29
CA GLY A 17 3.75 -4.07 1.96
C GLY A 17 4.25 -3.28 0.75
N VAL A 18 5.57 -3.08 0.61
CA VAL A 18 6.16 -2.45 -0.60
C VAL A 18 5.82 -3.26 -1.85
N GLU A 19 6.05 -4.57 -1.82
CA GLU A 19 5.77 -5.47 -2.94
C GLU A 19 4.28 -5.47 -3.29
N ALA A 20 3.42 -5.61 -2.29
CA ALA A 20 1.97 -5.61 -2.46
C ALA A 20 1.45 -4.31 -3.09
N GLU A 21 1.93 -3.14 -2.67
CA GLU A 21 1.49 -1.87 -3.27
C GLU A 21 2.02 -1.70 -4.71
N ILE A 22 3.23 -2.18 -5.04
CA ILE A 22 3.72 -2.19 -6.43
C ILE A 22 2.83 -3.08 -7.31
N GLU A 23 2.50 -4.28 -6.83
CA GLU A 23 1.61 -5.21 -7.53
C GLU A 23 0.20 -4.63 -7.69
N ASN A 24 -0.30 -3.93 -6.66
CA ASN A 24 -1.61 -3.29 -6.66
C ASN A 24 -1.70 -2.13 -7.66
N ILE A 25 -0.67 -1.28 -7.74
CA ILE A 25 -0.59 -0.22 -8.77
C ILE A 25 -0.64 -0.83 -10.17
N ALA A 26 0.18 -1.86 -10.42
CA ALA A 26 0.25 -2.54 -11.69
C ALA A 26 -1.06 -3.29 -12.03
N LEU A 27 -1.78 -3.79 -11.02
CA LEU A 27 -3.11 -4.36 -11.19
C LEU A 27 -4.09 -3.31 -11.71
N TYR A 28 -4.13 -2.12 -11.11
CA TYR A 28 -5.01 -1.04 -11.58
C TYR A 28 -4.61 -0.54 -12.97
N ASP A 29 -3.32 -0.47 -13.30
CA ASP A 29 -2.86 -0.12 -14.66
C ASP A 29 -3.43 -1.07 -15.72
N ARG A 30 -3.56 -2.36 -15.40
CA ARG A 30 -4.19 -3.36 -16.27
C ARG A 30 -5.72 -3.30 -16.26
N LEU A 31 -6.33 -3.02 -15.11
CA LEU A 31 -7.79 -3.09 -14.93
C LEU A 31 -8.50 -1.85 -15.50
N LEU A 32 -7.99 -0.64 -15.25
CA LEU A 32 -8.65 0.62 -15.59
C LEU A 32 -9.09 0.75 -17.07
N PRO A 33 -8.30 0.29 -18.07
CA PRO A 33 -8.72 0.33 -19.47
C PRO A 33 -9.95 -0.53 -19.78
N GLN A 34 -10.26 -1.52 -18.93
CA GLN A 34 -11.33 -2.51 -19.12
C GLN A 34 -12.64 -2.12 -18.42
N ILE A 35 -12.69 -0.96 -17.74
CA ILE A 35 -13.84 -0.55 -16.92
C ILE A 35 -14.64 0.52 -17.64
N ASP A 36 -15.82 0.17 -18.15
CA ASP A 36 -16.69 1.10 -18.89
C ASP A 36 -17.52 2.01 -17.96
N ASP A 37 -17.86 1.53 -16.76
CA ASP A 37 -18.61 2.33 -15.79
C ASP A 37 -17.74 3.46 -15.20
N ALA A 38 -18.16 4.70 -15.43
CA ALA A 38 -17.39 5.88 -15.03
C ALA A 38 -17.23 5.99 -13.51
N ALA A 39 -18.26 5.65 -12.74
CA ALA A 39 -18.20 5.74 -11.28
C ALA A 39 -17.22 4.70 -10.69
N ALA A 40 -17.27 3.47 -11.20
CA ALA A 40 -16.33 2.42 -10.83
C ALA A 40 -14.90 2.79 -11.25
N ARG A 41 -14.71 3.33 -12.46
CA ARG A 41 -13.40 3.80 -12.93
C ARG A 41 -12.82 4.87 -12.01
N ASP A 42 -13.62 5.86 -11.59
CA ASP A 42 -13.19 6.92 -10.68
C ASP A 42 -12.75 6.37 -9.31
N VAL A 43 -13.49 5.40 -8.76
CA VAL A 43 -13.11 4.73 -7.51
C VAL A 43 -11.77 4.03 -7.66
N LEU A 44 -11.58 3.26 -8.73
CA LEU A 44 -10.35 2.51 -8.97
C LEU A 44 -9.14 3.43 -9.21
N ILE A 45 -9.33 4.58 -9.87
CA ILE A 45 -8.29 5.61 -10.00
C ILE A 45 -7.87 6.15 -8.63
N ARG A 46 -8.84 6.45 -7.75
CA ARG A 46 -8.56 6.93 -6.38
C ARG A 46 -7.80 5.90 -5.56
N LEU A 47 -8.16 4.61 -5.68
CA LEU A 47 -7.44 3.53 -5.01
C LEU A 47 -6.01 3.37 -5.53
N GLN A 48 -5.80 3.47 -6.85
CA GLN A 48 -4.46 3.46 -7.43
C GLN A 48 -3.61 4.63 -6.93
N SER A 49 -4.18 5.85 -6.93
CA SER A 49 -3.49 7.05 -6.43
C SER A 49 -3.14 6.90 -4.95
N ALA A 50 -4.05 6.40 -4.10
CA ALA A 50 -3.75 6.14 -2.70
C ALA A 50 -2.60 5.15 -2.51
N SER A 51 -2.57 4.07 -3.29
CA SER A 51 -1.47 3.09 -3.29
C SER A 51 -0.13 3.74 -3.69
N ARG A 52 -0.13 4.49 -4.79
CA ARG A 52 1.07 5.12 -5.39
C ARG A 52 1.63 6.27 -4.56
N GLU A 53 0.77 7.15 -4.09
CA GLU A 53 1.15 8.45 -3.50
C GLU A 53 1.23 8.40 -1.97
N ASN A 54 0.49 7.49 -1.33
CA ASN A 54 0.43 7.43 0.13
C ASN A 54 1.03 6.15 0.70
N HIS A 55 0.52 4.99 0.29
CA HIS A 55 0.87 3.72 0.93
C HIS A 55 2.29 3.26 0.59
N LEU A 56 2.64 3.23 -0.71
CA LEU A 56 3.96 2.81 -1.14
C LEU A 56 5.08 3.66 -0.51
N PRO A 57 5.00 5.00 -0.47
CA PRO A 57 5.96 5.81 0.28
C PRO A 57 5.97 5.51 1.78
N ALA A 58 4.82 5.22 2.41
CA ALA A 58 4.78 4.86 3.83
C ALA A 58 5.49 3.54 4.12
N PHE A 59 5.26 2.50 3.32
CA PHE A 59 5.96 1.22 3.46
C PHE A 59 7.46 1.35 3.17
N LYS A 60 7.86 2.12 2.16
CA LYS A 60 9.29 2.43 1.90
C LYS A 60 9.95 3.09 3.12
N ARG A 61 9.31 4.12 3.70
CA ARG A 61 9.80 4.76 4.93
C ARG A 61 9.84 3.79 6.11
N CYS A 62 8.92 2.85 6.21
CA CYS A 62 8.97 1.81 7.24
C CYS A 62 10.19 0.90 7.08
N VAL A 63 10.48 0.47 5.84
CA VAL A 63 11.68 -0.33 5.54
C VAL A 63 12.95 0.45 5.85
N GLU A 64 13.05 1.72 5.45
CA GLU A 64 14.18 2.60 5.76
C GLU A 64 14.42 2.74 7.28
N ARG A 65 13.36 2.66 8.08
CA ARG A 65 13.40 2.72 9.55
C ARG A 65 13.60 1.34 10.21
N GLY A 66 13.88 0.30 9.43
CA GLY A 66 14.09 -1.06 9.95
C GLY A 66 12.83 -1.68 10.56
N GLY A 67 11.63 -1.26 10.15
CA GLY A 67 10.38 -1.75 10.72
C GLY A 67 9.98 -1.09 12.04
N THR A 68 10.60 0.04 12.42
CA THR A 68 10.19 0.77 13.63
C THR A 68 8.98 1.68 13.33
N PRO A 69 7.91 1.65 14.16
CA PRO A 69 6.80 2.57 14.01
C PRO A 69 7.27 4.02 14.08
N GLY A 70 6.74 4.88 13.21
CA GLY A 70 7.05 6.31 13.24
C GLY A 70 6.71 6.91 14.61
N ARG A 71 7.70 7.53 15.26
CA ARG A 71 7.46 8.37 16.44
C ARG A 71 6.76 9.66 15.99
N GLY A 72 5.44 9.62 15.84
CA GLY A 72 4.65 10.85 15.81
C GLY A 72 4.81 11.57 17.16
N PRO A 73 4.81 12.92 17.20
CA PRO A 73 4.72 13.62 18.47
C PRO A 73 3.34 13.32 19.05
N GLY A 74 3.28 12.40 20.00
CA GLY A 74 2.12 12.19 20.86
C GLY A 74 1.96 13.42 21.74
N GLY A 75 1.22 14.41 21.26
CA GLY A 75 0.74 15.53 22.05
C GLY A 75 -0.38 15.06 22.96
N GLY A 76 -0.02 14.63 24.16
CA GLY A 76 -0.93 14.49 25.29
C GLY A 76 -0.64 15.58 26.31
N ASN A 77 -1.53 16.57 26.36
CA ASN A 77 -2.04 17.24 27.57
C ASN A 77 -3.34 17.96 27.17
#